data_AF-A0A962V250-F1
#
_entry.id   AF-A0A962V250-F1
#
_cell.length_a   1.000
_cell.length_b   1.000
_cell.length_c   1.000
_cell.angle_alpha   90.00
_cell.angle_beta   90.00
_cell.angle_gamma   90.00
#
_symmetry.space_group_name_H-M   'P 1'
#
loop_
_entity.id
_entity.type
_entity.pdbx_description
1 polymer ?
#
loop_
_entity_poly.entity_id
_entity_poly.type
_entity_poly.pdbx_seq_one_letter_code
_entity_poly.pdbx_strand_id
1 'polypeptide(L)'
;MLSTHRSVGQAMLQSEQASARNVLHLVELKINSGYNRLVNDKIDILKRLEKELHYIAATGASVLQGYADLASQGQLTEQEAQSAAIQWLNTTKVERESLFLMDRNGTILAHTEPYLRNSSTRGLSDYKGRILSEAMRDDNLSPAGDSAIFAWQFSETAAPTKKMGYFLPISNWQFTLGAVVDFEDIEAESQQKMLTIIDELRSTLAKITIASTGYVFLFDG
;
A
#
# COMPACT_ATOMS: atom_id res chain seq x y z
N MET A 1 12.11 68.95 -0.44
CA MET A 1 11.94 67.91 -1.48
C MET A 1 12.92 66.73 -1.37
N LEU A 2 14.10 66.87 -0.75
CA LEU A 2 15.04 65.74 -0.58
C LEU A 2 14.59 64.67 0.44
N SER A 3 13.90 65.08 1.50
CA SER A 3 13.42 64.16 2.55
C SER A 3 12.33 63.21 2.06
N THR A 4 11.44 63.70 1.19
CA THR A 4 10.32 62.95 0.60
C THR A 4 10.77 61.85 -0.37
N HIS A 5 11.84 62.08 -1.14
CA HIS A 5 12.38 61.06 -2.05
C HIS A 5 13.04 59.88 -1.30
N ARG A 6 13.75 60.14 -0.19
CA ARG A 6 14.34 59.07 0.63
C ARG A 6 13.30 58.22 1.36
N SER A 7 12.26 58.85 1.89
CA SER A 7 11.16 58.13 2.55
C SER A 7 10.34 57.27 1.58
N VAL A 8 10.14 57.74 0.34
CA VAL A 8 9.49 56.94 -0.71
C VAL A 8 10.35 55.74 -1.12
N GLY A 9 11.67 55.91 -1.27
CA GLY A 9 12.58 54.80 -1.59
C GLY A 9 12.64 53.73 -0.50
N GLN A 10 12.64 54.11 0.78
CA GLN A 10 12.59 53.16 1.89
C GLN A 10 11.25 52.42 1.98
N ALA A 11 10.13 53.11 1.79
CA ALA A 11 8.81 52.49 1.76
C ALA A 11 8.68 51.49 0.60
N MET A 12 9.23 51.83 -0.56
CA MET A 12 9.24 50.96 -1.73
C MET A 12 10.10 49.71 -1.51
N LEU A 13 11.31 49.87 -0.96
CA LEU A 13 12.18 48.74 -0.59
C LEU A 13 11.50 47.81 0.43
N GLN A 14 10.84 48.36 1.45
CA GLN A 14 10.10 47.57 2.45
C GLN A 14 8.93 46.82 1.81
N SER A 15 8.20 47.46 0.89
CA SER A 15 7.10 46.82 0.15
C SER A 15 7.57 45.68 -0.75
N GLU A 16 8.75 45.83 -1.37
CA GLU A 16 9.38 44.77 -2.18
C GLU A 16 9.83 43.59 -1.30
N GLN A 17 10.47 43.87 -0.17
CA GLN A 17 10.87 42.84 0.80
C GLN A 17 9.65 42.08 1.37
N ALA A 18 8.57 42.79 1.69
CA ALA A 18 7.33 42.18 2.16
C ALA A 18 6.69 41.30 1.07
N SER A 19 6.68 41.76 -0.19
CA SER A 19 6.19 40.96 -1.32
C SER A 19 7.00 39.69 -1.54
N ALA A 20 8.33 39.78 -1.48
CA ALA A 20 9.22 38.63 -1.60
C ALA A 20 8.98 37.59 -0.49
N ARG A 21 8.79 38.06 0.76
CA ARG A 21 8.46 37.18 1.90
C ARG A 21 7.10 36.50 1.72
N ASN A 22 6.09 37.24 1.27
CA ASN A 22 4.76 36.69 1.01
C ASN A 22 4.80 35.61 -0.07
N VAL A 23 5.58 35.83 -1.14
CA VAL A 23 5.82 34.82 -2.18
C VAL A 23 6.44 33.56 -1.60
N LEU A 24 7.54 33.68 -0.86
CA LEU A 24 8.22 32.53 -0.27
C LEU A 24 7.32 31.76 0.69
N HIS A 25 6.52 32.48 1.49
CA HIS A 25 5.55 31.88 2.39
C HIS A 25 4.46 31.11 1.64
N LEU A 26 3.92 31.66 0.54
CA LEU A 26 2.93 30.96 -0.29
C LEU A 26 3.51 29.69 -0.93
N VAL A 27 4.79 29.72 -1.32
CA VAL A 27 5.50 28.56 -1.86
C VAL A 27 5.65 27.46 -0.81
N GLU A 28 6.11 27.81 0.39
CA GLU A 28 6.21 26.90 1.52
C GLU A 28 4.85 26.26 1.84
N LEU A 29 3.79 27.06 1.91
CA LEU A 29 2.42 26.57 2.13
C LEU A 29 1.97 25.59 1.04
N LYS A 30 2.28 25.86 -0.24
CA LYS A 30 1.95 24.96 -1.35
C LYS A 30 2.74 23.64 -1.28
N ILE A 31 4.04 23.69 -0.97
CA ILE A 31 4.87 22.48 -0.82
C ILE A 31 4.32 21.62 0.32
N ASN A 32 4.10 22.21 1.49
CA ASN A 32 3.56 21.50 2.65
C ASN A 32 2.17 20.90 2.36
N SER A 33 1.30 21.65 1.67
CA SER A 33 -0.03 21.16 1.29
C SER A 33 0.04 20.01 0.28
N GLY A 34 0.93 20.09 -0.71
CA GLY A 34 1.17 19.03 -1.70
C GLY A 34 1.71 17.75 -1.06
N TYR A 35 2.71 17.89 -0.18
CA TYR A 35 3.27 16.77 0.58
C TYR A 35 2.21 16.09 1.46
N ASN A 36 1.47 16.87 2.25
CA ASN A 36 0.41 16.34 3.10
C ASN A 36 -0.67 15.62 2.28
N ARG A 37 -1.01 16.14 1.09
CA ARG A 37 -1.96 15.48 0.18
C ARG A 37 -1.44 14.12 -0.28
N LEU A 38 -0.18 14.03 -0.73
CA LEU A 38 0.41 12.76 -1.17
C LEU A 38 0.45 11.70 -0.06
N VAL A 39 0.81 12.12 1.16
CA VAL A 39 0.82 11.22 2.33
C VAL A 39 -0.59 10.72 2.63
N ASN A 40 -1.58 11.62 2.66
CA ASN A 40 -2.97 11.25 2.92
C ASN A 40 -3.52 10.34 1.82
N ASP A 41 -3.26 10.63 0.55
CA ASP A 41 -3.68 9.80 -0.59
C ASP A 41 -3.10 8.39 -0.46
N LYS A 42 -1.82 8.25 -0.08
CA LYS A 42 -1.19 6.93 0.13
C LYS A 42 -1.84 6.18 1.30
N ILE A 43 -2.12 6.86 2.39
CA ILE A 43 -2.81 6.28 3.56
C ILE A 43 -4.21 5.80 3.16
N ASP A 44 -4.96 6.60 2.41
CA ASP A 44 -6.32 6.26 2.00
C ASP A 44 -6.36 5.08 1.03
N ILE A 45 -5.40 5.02 0.09
CA ILE A 45 -5.24 3.88 -0.80
C ILE A 45 -4.93 2.62 0.01
N LEU A 46 -3.96 2.67 0.93
CA LEU A 46 -3.61 1.52 1.77
C LEU A 46 -4.81 1.03 2.59
N LYS A 47 -5.56 1.94 3.21
CA LYS A 47 -6.78 1.59 3.97
C LYS A 47 -7.83 0.94 3.07
N ARG A 48 -8.02 1.45 1.85
CA ARG A 48 -8.98 0.88 0.89
C ARG A 48 -8.57 -0.53 0.49
N LEU A 49 -7.31 -0.73 0.10
CA LEU A 49 -6.78 -2.05 -0.26
C LEU A 49 -6.87 -3.03 0.89
N GLU A 50 -6.52 -2.61 2.11
CA GLU A 50 -6.64 -3.46 3.30
C GLU A 50 -8.08 -3.93 3.48
N LYS A 51 -9.04 -3.02 3.34
CA LYS A 51 -10.46 -3.32 3.46
C LYS A 51 -10.95 -4.25 2.35
N GLU A 52 -10.53 -4.02 1.10
CA GLU A 52 -10.84 -4.87 -0.06
C GLU A 52 -10.30 -6.29 0.13
N LEU A 53 -9.01 -6.42 0.50
CA LEU A 53 -8.38 -7.71 0.79
C LEU A 53 -9.03 -8.42 1.96
N HIS A 54 -9.40 -7.69 3.03
CA HIS A 54 -10.14 -8.26 4.15
C HIS A 54 -11.48 -8.85 3.70
N TYR A 55 -12.26 -8.14 2.86
CA TYR A 55 -13.53 -8.68 2.36
C TYR A 55 -13.35 -9.92 1.48
N ILE A 56 -12.34 -9.93 0.62
CA ILE A 56 -12.02 -11.08 -0.24
C ILE A 56 -11.59 -12.28 0.61
N ALA A 57 -10.69 -12.07 1.57
CA ALA A 57 -10.25 -13.09 2.52
C ALA A 57 -11.44 -13.61 3.35
N ALA A 58 -12.29 -12.73 3.88
CA ALA A 58 -13.45 -13.12 4.67
C ALA A 58 -14.47 -13.93 3.86
N THR A 59 -14.67 -13.57 2.59
CA THR A 59 -15.54 -14.34 1.67
C THR A 59 -14.97 -15.73 1.44
N GLY A 60 -13.66 -15.85 1.16
CA GLY A 60 -13.00 -17.14 1.03
C GLY A 60 -13.04 -17.96 2.31
N ALA A 61 -12.80 -17.33 3.47
CA ALA A 61 -12.86 -17.97 4.77
C ALA A 61 -14.27 -18.52 5.07
N SER A 62 -15.33 -17.81 4.66
CA SER A 62 -16.70 -18.30 4.80
C SER A 62 -16.96 -19.58 3.99
N VAL A 63 -16.36 -19.71 2.80
CA VAL A 63 -16.48 -20.94 1.99
C VAL A 63 -15.72 -22.09 2.66
N LEU A 64 -14.51 -21.83 3.13
CA LEU A 64 -13.70 -22.80 3.88
C LEU A 64 -14.39 -23.26 5.15
N GLN A 65 -15.04 -22.34 5.88
CA GLN A 65 -15.84 -22.65 7.05
C GLN A 65 -17.01 -23.57 6.69
N GLY A 66 -17.66 -23.38 5.54
CA GLY A 66 -18.71 -24.29 5.07
C GLY A 66 -18.21 -25.73 4.92
N TYR A 67 -17.00 -25.95 4.42
CA TYR A 67 -16.40 -27.28 4.36
C TYR A 67 -16.07 -27.83 5.76
N ALA A 68 -15.53 -27.00 6.65
CA ALA A 68 -15.26 -27.39 8.03
C ALA A 68 -16.56 -27.77 8.78
N ASP A 69 -17.66 -27.07 8.52
CA ASP A 69 -18.96 -27.35 9.13
C ASP A 69 -19.51 -28.71 8.65
N LEU A 70 -19.36 -29.04 7.37
CA LEU A 70 -19.71 -30.38 6.84
C LEU A 70 -18.93 -31.49 7.55
N ALA A 71 -17.65 -31.26 7.83
CA ALA A 71 -16.84 -32.21 8.60
C ALA A 71 -17.32 -32.32 10.05
N SER A 72 -17.61 -31.20 10.71
CA SER A 72 -18.11 -31.18 12.09
C SER A 72 -19.45 -31.91 12.26
N GLN A 73 -20.26 -31.94 11.21
CA GLN A 73 -21.54 -32.64 11.14
C GLN A 73 -21.41 -34.11 10.73
N GLY A 74 -20.19 -34.59 10.47
CA GLY A 74 -19.92 -35.96 10.04
C GLY A 74 -20.34 -36.28 8.60
N GLN A 75 -20.64 -35.26 7.79
CA GLN A 75 -20.97 -35.44 6.36
C GLN A 75 -19.73 -35.66 5.51
N LEU A 76 -18.59 -35.12 5.96
CA LEU A 76 -17.26 -35.37 5.42
C LEU A 76 -16.32 -35.76 6.56
N THR A 77 -15.24 -36.45 6.24
CA THR A 77 -14.07 -36.47 7.11
C THR A 77 -13.36 -35.12 7.06
N GLU A 78 -12.58 -34.79 8.10
CA GLU A 78 -11.79 -33.55 8.11
C GLU A 78 -10.83 -33.46 6.90
N GLN A 79 -10.23 -34.59 6.51
CA GLN A 79 -9.34 -34.66 5.35
C GLN A 79 -10.07 -34.40 4.03
N GLU A 80 -11.29 -34.92 3.86
CA GLU A 80 -12.11 -34.66 2.67
C GLU A 80 -12.52 -33.19 2.59
N ALA A 81 -12.90 -32.59 3.72
CA ALA A 81 -13.25 -31.17 3.79
C ALA A 81 -12.06 -30.25 3.46
N GLN A 82 -10.87 -30.54 4.01
CA GLN A 82 -9.65 -29.81 3.69
C GLN A 82 -9.26 -29.95 2.21
N SER A 83 -9.37 -31.17 1.67
CA SER A 83 -9.11 -31.44 0.25
C SER A 83 -10.06 -30.67 -0.67
N ALA A 84 -11.35 -30.63 -0.35
CA ALA A 84 -12.35 -29.88 -1.09
C ALA A 84 -12.08 -28.37 -1.05
N ALA A 85 -11.71 -27.83 0.11
CA ALA A 85 -11.31 -26.43 0.27
C ALA A 85 -10.07 -26.07 -0.57
N ILE A 86 -9.03 -26.91 -0.54
CA ILE A 86 -7.82 -26.74 -1.34
C ILE A 86 -8.16 -26.77 -2.84
N GLN A 87 -9.00 -27.70 -3.28
CA GLN A 87 -9.43 -27.80 -4.67
C GLN A 87 -10.21 -26.56 -5.12
N TRP A 88 -11.13 -26.08 -4.29
CA TRP A 88 -11.87 -24.85 -4.56
C TRP A 88 -10.92 -23.65 -4.72
N LEU A 89 -9.96 -23.46 -3.82
CA LEU A 89 -8.97 -22.38 -3.91
C LEU A 89 -8.08 -22.49 -5.15
N ASN A 90 -7.68 -23.71 -5.54
CA ASN A 90 -6.86 -23.94 -6.73
C ASN A 90 -7.54 -23.54 -8.05
N THR A 91 -8.87 -23.33 -8.04
CA THR A 91 -9.67 -23.00 -9.23
C THR A 91 -10.37 -21.64 -9.15
N THR A 92 -10.40 -21.03 -7.97
CA THR A 92 -11.11 -19.76 -7.73
C THR A 92 -10.24 -18.59 -8.18
N LYS A 93 -10.61 -17.99 -9.31
CA LYS A 93 -9.98 -16.75 -9.79
C LYS A 93 -10.73 -15.54 -9.26
N VAL A 94 -9.98 -14.63 -8.66
CA VAL A 94 -10.43 -13.26 -8.38
C VAL A 94 -9.80 -12.36 -9.47
N GLU A 95 -10.43 -11.25 -9.83
CA GLU A 95 -9.99 -10.45 -10.98
C GLU A 95 -8.55 -9.93 -10.83
N ARG A 96 -8.26 -9.27 -9.70
CA ARG A 96 -7.00 -8.58 -9.47
C ARG A 96 -6.19 -9.20 -8.33
N GLU A 97 -6.89 -9.75 -7.35
CA GLU A 97 -6.32 -10.38 -6.18
C GLU A 97 -6.08 -11.88 -6.39
N SER A 98 -5.26 -12.47 -5.53
CA SER A 98 -5.13 -13.91 -5.42
C SER A 98 -5.48 -14.37 -4.01
N LEU A 99 -6.06 -15.56 -3.90
CA LEU A 99 -6.25 -16.26 -2.63
C LEU A 99 -5.26 -17.42 -2.54
N PHE A 100 -4.74 -17.65 -1.35
CA PHE A 100 -3.89 -18.80 -1.08
C PHE A 100 -4.04 -19.29 0.35
N LEU A 101 -3.84 -20.59 0.54
CA LEU A 101 -3.88 -21.23 1.85
C LEU A 101 -2.48 -21.65 2.24
N MET A 102 -2.08 -21.42 3.48
CA MET A 102 -0.83 -21.95 4.01
C MET A 102 -1.03 -22.72 5.31
N ASP A 103 -0.16 -23.70 5.56
CA ASP A 103 -0.08 -24.39 6.84
C ASP A 103 0.73 -23.60 7.88
N ARG A 104 0.80 -24.11 9.11
CA ARG A 104 1.63 -23.59 10.21
C ARG A 104 3.11 -23.44 9.89
N ASN A 105 3.60 -24.19 8.92
CA ASN A 105 4.98 -24.17 8.48
C ASN A 105 5.23 -23.09 7.41
N GLY A 106 4.20 -22.36 7.00
CA GLY A 106 4.28 -21.42 5.89
C GLY A 106 4.38 -22.15 4.54
N THR A 107 3.98 -23.40 4.44
CA THR A 107 3.88 -24.14 3.18
C THR A 107 2.58 -23.76 2.50
N ILE A 108 2.63 -23.34 1.25
CA ILE A 108 1.43 -23.00 0.48
C ILE A 108 0.73 -24.28 0.04
N LEU A 109 -0.47 -24.53 0.56
CA LEU A 109 -1.28 -25.71 0.27
C LEU A 109 -2.15 -25.52 -0.98
N ALA A 110 -2.62 -24.29 -1.21
CA ALA A 110 -3.51 -23.97 -2.31
C ALA A 110 -3.17 -22.61 -2.92
N HIS A 111 -3.15 -22.56 -4.25
CA HIS A 111 -3.01 -21.34 -5.04
C HIS A 111 -3.49 -21.62 -6.48
N THR A 112 -4.07 -20.64 -7.17
CA THR A 112 -4.47 -20.76 -8.58
C THR A 112 -3.29 -21.12 -9.47
N GLU A 113 -2.20 -20.35 -9.35
CA GLU A 113 -0.89 -20.66 -9.95
C GLU A 113 -0.24 -21.94 -9.38
N PRO A 114 -0.04 -23.00 -10.18
CA PRO A 114 0.45 -24.29 -9.70
C PRO A 114 1.86 -24.26 -9.11
N TYR A 115 2.76 -23.42 -9.64
CA TYR A 115 4.17 -23.39 -9.21
C TYR A 115 4.36 -22.78 -7.80
N LEU A 116 3.36 -22.05 -7.29
CA LEU A 116 3.36 -21.55 -5.91
C LEU A 116 2.95 -22.63 -4.89
N ARG A 117 2.31 -23.72 -5.33
CA ARG A 117 1.89 -24.80 -4.43
C ARG A 117 3.12 -25.57 -3.92
N ASN A 118 3.11 -25.91 -2.64
CA ASN A 118 4.22 -26.49 -1.88
C ASN A 118 5.47 -25.59 -1.75
N SER A 119 5.42 -24.35 -2.24
CA SER A 119 6.46 -23.36 -1.95
C SER A 119 6.34 -22.84 -0.52
N SER A 120 7.40 -22.20 0.01
CA SER A 120 7.46 -21.74 1.39
C SER A 120 7.46 -20.23 1.51
N THR A 121 6.68 -19.71 2.46
CA THR A 121 6.64 -18.29 2.85
C THR A 121 7.66 -17.94 3.94
N ARG A 122 8.44 -18.91 4.46
CA ARG A 122 9.44 -18.67 5.52
C ARG A 122 10.55 -17.70 5.13
N GLY A 123 10.88 -17.61 3.84
CA GLY A 123 11.86 -16.66 3.32
C GLY A 123 11.31 -15.25 3.15
N LEU A 124 10.00 -15.04 3.36
CA LEU A 124 9.34 -13.76 3.18
C LEU A 124 9.36 -12.98 4.49
N SER A 125 9.86 -11.76 4.43
CA SER A 125 9.76 -10.79 5.52
C SER A 125 8.92 -9.60 5.06
N ASP A 126 8.06 -9.12 5.96
CA ASP A 126 7.33 -7.89 5.71
C ASP A 126 8.21 -6.65 5.92
N TYR A 127 7.76 -5.50 5.42
CA TYR A 127 8.47 -4.23 5.58
C TYR A 127 8.53 -3.74 7.04
N LYS A 128 7.83 -4.40 7.99
CA LYS A 128 7.96 -4.17 9.43
C LYS A 128 9.06 -5.05 10.05
N GLY A 129 9.72 -5.89 9.25
CA GLY A 129 10.80 -6.81 9.68
C GLY A 129 10.29 -8.13 10.27
N ARG A 130 9.00 -8.45 10.12
CA ARG A 130 8.42 -9.69 10.64
C ARG A 130 8.53 -10.80 9.61
N ILE A 131 8.90 -12.01 10.04
CA ILE A 131 8.86 -13.20 9.19
C ILE A 131 7.40 -13.55 8.94
N LEU A 132 6.99 -13.61 7.67
CA LEU A 132 5.58 -13.70 7.29
C LEU A 132 4.92 -14.98 7.84
N SER A 133 5.58 -16.13 7.71
CA SER A 133 5.07 -17.42 8.18
C SER A 133 4.89 -17.51 9.71
N GLU A 134 5.61 -16.66 10.47
CA GLU A 134 5.50 -16.61 11.92
C GLU A 134 4.46 -15.57 12.36
N ALA A 135 4.49 -14.39 11.75
CA ALA A 135 3.59 -13.30 12.06
C ALA A 135 2.14 -13.59 11.64
N MET A 136 1.96 -14.32 10.53
CA MET A 136 0.65 -14.66 9.97
C MET A 136 0.25 -16.11 10.27
N ARG A 137 0.88 -16.74 11.27
CA ARG A 137 0.50 -18.10 11.68
C ARG A 137 -0.88 -18.09 12.35
N ASP A 138 -1.65 -19.13 12.13
CA ASP A 138 -3.05 -19.23 12.58
C ASP A 138 -3.24 -19.00 14.09
N ASP A 139 -2.28 -19.39 14.93
CA ASP A 139 -2.32 -19.18 16.39
C ASP A 139 -1.74 -17.84 16.86
N ASN A 140 -1.09 -17.09 15.99
CA ASN A 140 -0.56 -15.77 16.28
C ASN A 140 -1.51 -14.66 15.79
N LEU A 141 -2.36 -14.97 14.81
CA LEU A 141 -3.36 -14.06 14.28
C LEU A 141 -4.54 -13.90 15.23
N SER A 142 -5.03 -12.66 15.33
CA SER A 142 -6.35 -12.42 15.91
C SER A 142 -7.44 -12.99 14.98
N PRO A 143 -8.67 -13.25 15.48
CA PRO A 143 -9.79 -13.65 14.62
C PRO A 143 -10.12 -12.63 13.52
N ALA A 144 -9.78 -11.36 13.72
CA ALA A 144 -9.96 -10.32 12.72
C ALA A 144 -8.89 -10.36 11.62
N GLY A 145 -7.77 -11.06 11.84
CA GLY A 145 -6.63 -11.11 10.94
C GLY A 145 -5.58 -10.02 11.17
N ASP A 146 -4.65 -9.91 10.21
CA ASP A 146 -3.64 -8.85 10.13
C ASP A 146 -3.22 -8.62 8.67
N SER A 147 -2.59 -7.48 8.40
CA SER A 147 -2.09 -7.07 7.09
C SER A 147 -0.55 -6.98 7.06
N ALA A 148 0.01 -7.24 5.89
CA ALA A 148 1.44 -7.13 5.64
C ALA A 148 1.74 -6.63 4.23
N ILE A 149 2.82 -5.87 4.08
CA ILE A 149 3.41 -5.53 2.78
C ILE A 149 4.74 -6.26 2.72
N PHE A 150 5.03 -6.95 1.62
CA PHE A 150 6.23 -7.77 1.47
C PHE A 150 6.57 -7.97 -0.01
N ALA A 151 7.80 -8.36 -0.32
CA ALA A 151 8.20 -8.69 -1.69
C ALA A 151 7.99 -10.18 -1.94
N TRP A 152 7.28 -10.54 -3.00
CA TRP A 152 6.99 -11.95 -3.31
C TRP A 152 6.99 -12.20 -4.82
N GLN A 153 7.71 -13.24 -5.23
CA GLN A 153 7.79 -13.69 -6.62
C GLN A 153 6.55 -14.49 -7.03
N PHE A 154 5.62 -13.82 -7.73
CA PHE A 154 4.41 -14.37 -8.36
C PHE A 154 4.62 -14.78 -9.82
N SER A 155 5.85 -15.03 -10.23
CA SER A 155 6.16 -15.58 -11.55
C SER A 155 7.42 -16.40 -11.46
N GLU A 156 7.47 -17.55 -12.13
CA GLU A 156 8.67 -18.39 -12.18
C GLU A 156 9.91 -17.64 -12.71
N THR A 157 9.70 -16.61 -13.54
CA THR A 157 10.78 -15.94 -14.29
C THR A 157 10.96 -14.46 -13.94
N ALA A 158 9.98 -13.82 -13.29
CA ALA A 158 10.07 -12.40 -12.95
C ALA A 158 10.68 -12.18 -11.56
N ALA A 159 11.25 -11.00 -11.35
CA ALA A 159 11.72 -10.59 -10.03
C ALA A 159 10.55 -10.49 -9.02
N PRO A 160 10.82 -10.62 -7.71
CA PRO A 160 9.81 -10.36 -6.69
C PRO A 160 9.23 -8.95 -6.83
N THR A 161 7.90 -8.85 -6.90
CA THR A 161 7.19 -7.56 -6.87
C THR A 161 6.64 -7.29 -5.47
N LYS A 162 6.33 -6.02 -5.21
CA LYS A 162 5.78 -5.61 -3.91
C LYS A 162 4.31 -5.99 -3.84
N LYS A 163 3.94 -6.74 -2.79
CA LYS A 163 2.58 -7.20 -2.53
C LYS A 163 2.04 -6.61 -1.24
N MET A 164 0.73 -6.40 -1.21
CA MET A 164 -0.02 -6.21 0.02
C MET A 164 -0.89 -7.44 0.24
N GLY A 165 -0.91 -7.96 1.47
CA GLY A 165 -1.71 -9.11 1.84
C GLY A 165 -2.52 -8.87 3.11
N TYR A 166 -3.64 -9.58 3.19
CA TYR A 166 -4.47 -9.69 4.39
C TYR A 166 -4.66 -11.17 4.74
N PHE A 167 -4.51 -11.51 6.02
CA PHE A 167 -4.41 -12.89 6.48
C PHE A 167 -5.46 -13.17 7.55
N LEU A 168 -6.19 -14.27 7.40
CA LEU A 168 -7.20 -14.73 8.35
C LEU A 168 -6.89 -16.17 8.80
N PRO A 169 -6.97 -16.46 10.12
CA PRO A 169 -6.92 -17.85 10.58
C PRO A 169 -8.22 -18.57 10.19
N ILE A 170 -8.11 -19.83 9.77
CA ILE A 170 -9.28 -20.67 9.47
C ILE A 170 -9.62 -21.49 10.71
N SER A 171 -10.77 -21.20 11.32
CA SER A 171 -11.22 -21.89 12.53
C SER A 171 -11.24 -23.40 12.36
N ASN A 172 -10.86 -24.12 13.42
CA ASN A 172 -10.75 -25.59 13.48
C ASN A 172 -9.65 -26.21 12.64
N TRP A 173 -8.98 -25.45 11.76
CA TRP A 173 -7.82 -25.91 11.01
C TRP A 173 -6.57 -25.14 11.41
N GLN A 174 -5.42 -25.76 11.20
CA GLN A 174 -4.11 -25.15 11.46
C GLN A 174 -3.62 -24.38 10.23
N PHE A 175 -4.53 -23.66 9.57
CA PHE A 175 -4.30 -23.00 8.29
C PHE A 175 -4.57 -21.49 8.38
N THR A 176 -3.83 -20.74 7.57
CA THR A 176 -4.05 -19.31 7.34
C THR A 176 -4.45 -19.11 5.89
N LEU A 177 -5.54 -18.39 5.66
CA LEU A 177 -5.94 -17.91 4.34
C LEU A 177 -5.38 -16.50 4.11
N GLY A 178 -4.67 -16.32 3.02
CA GLY A 178 -4.19 -15.01 2.57
C GLY A 178 -4.92 -14.54 1.32
N ALA A 179 -5.32 -13.27 1.30
CA ALA A 179 -5.66 -12.53 0.08
C ALA A 179 -4.53 -11.55 -0.23
N VAL A 180 -4.11 -11.45 -1.48
CA VAL A 180 -2.96 -10.63 -1.90
C VAL A 180 -3.19 -9.91 -3.22
N VAL A 181 -2.60 -8.71 -3.34
CA VAL A 181 -2.65 -7.88 -4.55
C VAL A 181 -1.28 -7.29 -4.86
N ASP A 182 -1.01 -7.02 -6.14
CA ASP A 182 0.13 -6.22 -6.56
C ASP A 182 0.00 -4.77 -6.05
N PHE A 183 1.00 -4.35 -5.28
CA PHE A 183 1.09 -3.01 -4.71
C PHE A 183 2.00 -2.09 -5.53
N GLU A 184 2.80 -2.64 -6.44
CA GLU A 184 3.77 -1.89 -7.24
C GLU A 184 3.11 -0.86 -8.16
N ASP A 185 2.06 -1.25 -8.90
CA ASP A 185 1.30 -0.34 -9.77
C ASP A 185 0.73 0.86 -8.99
N ILE A 186 0.38 0.63 -7.73
CA ILE A 186 -0.20 1.63 -6.86
C ILE A 186 0.86 2.62 -6.38
N GLU A 187 2.07 2.14 -6.09
CA GLU A 187 3.20 3.03 -5.83
C GLU A 187 3.61 3.82 -7.07
N ALA A 188 3.60 3.20 -8.26
CA ALA A 188 3.91 3.89 -9.50
C ALA A 188 2.92 5.04 -9.78
N GLU A 189 1.61 4.81 -9.59
CA GLU A 189 0.60 5.85 -9.73
C GLU A 189 0.81 7.00 -8.71
N SER A 190 1.14 6.66 -7.47
CA SER A 190 1.44 7.64 -6.42
C SER A 190 2.68 8.48 -6.74
N GLN A 191 3.74 7.86 -7.29
CA GLN A 191 4.94 8.56 -7.75
C GLN A 191 4.65 9.50 -8.91
N GLN A 192 3.83 9.08 -9.89
CA GLN A 192 3.48 9.93 -11.02
C GLN A 192 2.72 11.18 -10.56
N LYS A 193 1.77 11.04 -9.62
CA LYS A 193 1.05 12.17 -9.00
C LYS A 193 2.01 13.13 -8.28
N MET A 194 3.02 12.61 -7.59
CA MET A 194 4.05 13.43 -6.95
C MET A 194 4.84 14.24 -7.97
N LEU A 195 5.26 13.63 -9.08
CA LEU A 195 5.95 14.34 -10.16
C LEU A 195 5.10 15.45 -10.75
N THR A 196 3.79 15.22 -10.96
CA THR A 196 2.86 16.25 -11.42
C THR A 196 2.78 17.44 -10.44
N ILE A 197 2.71 17.19 -9.14
CA ILE A 197 2.70 18.26 -8.12
C ILE A 197 4.00 19.06 -8.15
N ILE A 198 5.15 18.39 -8.31
CA ILE A 198 6.46 19.05 -8.42
C ILE A 198 6.53 19.94 -9.67
N ASP A 199 6.03 19.46 -10.81
CA ASP A 199 6.01 20.24 -12.04
C ASP A 199 5.06 21.45 -11.95
N GLU A 200 3.90 21.30 -11.31
CA GLU A 200 2.99 22.42 -11.04
C GLU A 200 3.64 23.48 -10.13
N LEU A 201 4.39 23.04 -9.11
CA LEU A 201 5.16 23.92 -8.24
C LEU A 201 6.25 24.66 -9.03
N ARG A 202 7.04 23.96 -9.85
CA ARG A 202 8.07 24.56 -10.71
C ARG A 202 7.47 25.60 -11.67
N SER A 203 6.36 25.27 -12.33
CA SER A 203 5.66 26.19 -13.24
C SER A 203 5.11 27.42 -12.51
N THR A 204 4.56 27.23 -11.31
CA THR A 204 4.07 28.34 -10.48
C THR A 204 5.23 29.25 -10.09
N LEU A 205 6.34 28.69 -9.62
CA LEU A 205 7.54 29.42 -9.19
C LEU A 205 8.17 30.22 -10.33
N ALA A 206 8.27 29.64 -11.54
CA ALA A 206 8.82 30.32 -12.71
C ALA A 206 8.01 31.55 -13.14
N LYS A 207 6.72 31.61 -12.78
CA LYS A 207 5.83 32.76 -13.05
C LYS A 207 5.91 33.83 -11.98
N ILE A 208 6.56 33.56 -10.85
CA ILE A 208 6.72 34.55 -9.79
C ILE A 208 7.96 35.40 -10.08
N THR A 209 7.73 36.60 -10.60
CA THR A 209 8.77 37.62 -10.78
C THR A 209 8.84 38.49 -9.53
N ILE A 210 9.98 38.50 -8.81
CA ILE A 210 10.19 39.40 -7.67
C ILE A 210 10.88 40.65 -8.19
N ALA A 211 10.08 41.64 -8.63
CA ALA A 211 10.57 42.86 -9.28
C ALA A 211 11.53 42.58 -10.47
N SER A 212 12.07 43.62 -11.10
CA SER A 212 12.86 43.53 -12.34
C SER A 212 14.16 42.69 -12.23
N THR A 213 14.52 42.18 -11.04
CA THR A 213 15.85 41.61 -10.75
C THR A 213 15.85 40.35 -9.87
N GLY A 214 14.70 39.85 -9.40
CA GLY A 214 14.65 38.71 -8.48
C GLY A 214 14.15 37.41 -9.12
N TYR A 215 14.87 36.30 -8.88
CA TYR A 215 14.53 34.96 -9.36
C TYR A 215 14.39 33.98 -8.18
N VAL A 216 13.48 33.01 -8.30
CA VAL A 216 13.34 31.89 -7.35
C VAL A 216 13.73 30.60 -8.06
N PHE A 217 14.62 29.82 -7.45
CA PHE A 217 15.06 28.51 -7.96
C PHE A 217 14.66 27.41 -6.98
N LEU A 218 14.24 26.27 -7.53
CA LEU A 218 14.00 25.05 -6.76
C LEU A 218 15.16 24.10 -7.03
N PHE A 219 15.87 23.68 -6.00
CA PHE A 219 16.91 22.66 -6.09
C PHE A 219 16.31 21.29 -5.73
N ASP A 220 16.55 20.30 -6.58
CA ASP A 220 16.37 18.88 -6.31
C ASP A 220 17.71 18.30 -5.85
N GLY A 221 17.89 18.20 -4.53
CA GLY A 221 19.01 17.47 -3.94
C GLY A 221 18.89 15.97 -4.16
#